data_AF-A0A521SLI5-F1
#
_entry.id   AF-A0A521SLI5-F1
#
_cell.length_a   1.000
_cell.length_b   1.000
_cell.length_c   1.000
_cell.angle_alpha   90.00
_cell.angle_beta   90.00
_cell.angle_gamma   90.00
#
_symmetry.space_group_name_H-M   'P 1'
#
loop_
_entity.id
_entity.type
_entity.pdbx_description
1 polymer ?
#
loop_
_entity_poly.entity_id
_entity_poly.type
_entity_poly.pdbx_seq_one_letter_code
_entity_poly.pdbx_strand_id
1 'polypeptide(L)'
;MAEIARVARGSLVLQGKLRPEAYPSSNLSSDRKKPRRSVLATSTPCPLITEPETLSSSFIIVIDYGTGCVDSFDGSRRGGKITVAVTEATVDSADNIISGFITLAFTSYTVGQNTFGGSGSIHVTSSTSESWDMSLTLSKPTETQALVFRSTVSYNDSTDLETVNGSGTFISSKEGPIDFSLNDLQYDFVTTHTPLTCPNPIGGSVTLSTSSRRATLTFGIQTPGCGSAFLSLDGGADFIVSMEEASDDPGPGVPDSVPPAPTGLSVTSENGQIVARWNPVEGATSYNLYKATLFG
;
A
#
# COMPACT_ATOMS: atom_id res chain seq x y z
N MET A 1 3.77 -2.35 -9.18
CA MET A 1 3.22 -1.35 -8.23
C MET A 1 3.07 -1.95 -6.83
N ALA A 2 2.50 -3.16 -6.70
CA ALA A 2 2.35 -3.87 -5.41
C ALA A 2 3.64 -4.00 -4.60
N GLU A 3 4.79 -4.37 -5.18
CA GLU A 3 6.04 -4.50 -4.42
C GLU A 3 6.71 -3.16 -4.05
N ILE A 4 6.57 -2.09 -4.85
CA ILE A 4 7.02 -0.74 -4.45
C ILE A 4 6.05 -0.14 -3.45
N ALA A 5 4.76 -0.41 -3.59
CA ALA A 5 3.73 -0.04 -2.62
C ALA A 5 3.84 -0.89 -1.35
N ARG A 6 4.34 -2.13 -1.39
CA ARG A 6 4.71 -2.99 -0.26
C ARG A 6 6.11 -2.68 0.25
N VAL A 7 6.98 -2.01 -0.48
CA VAL A 7 8.20 -1.41 0.08
C VAL A 7 7.87 -0.03 0.64
N ALA A 8 6.91 0.70 0.10
CA ALA A 8 6.40 1.95 0.67
C ALA A 8 5.48 1.68 1.89
N ARG A 9 4.69 0.60 1.87
CA ARG A 9 3.82 0.14 2.99
C ARG A 9 4.53 -0.86 3.92
N GLY A 10 5.44 -1.67 3.41
CA GLY A 10 6.22 -2.65 4.17
C GLY A 10 7.61 -2.16 4.57
N SER A 11 7.96 -0.89 4.30
CA SER A 11 9.01 -0.17 5.05
C SER A 11 8.44 0.87 6.03
N LEU A 12 7.11 1.00 6.15
CA LEU A 12 6.47 1.49 7.38
C LEU A 12 6.60 0.47 8.53
N VAL A 13 7.16 -0.70 8.22
CA VAL A 13 7.60 -1.74 9.16
C VAL A 13 9.02 -1.41 9.64
N LEU A 14 9.14 -0.35 10.44
CA LEU A 14 9.86 -0.51 11.68
C LEU A 14 8.91 -1.31 12.59
N GLN A 15 9.12 -2.62 12.70
CA GLN A 15 8.57 -3.33 13.85
C GLN A 15 9.23 -2.72 15.09
N GLY A 16 8.49 -1.84 15.77
CA GLY A 16 8.92 -1.23 17.03
C GLY A 16 8.47 0.22 17.18
N LYS A 17 7.26 0.41 17.71
CA LYS A 17 6.87 1.60 18.52
C LYS A 17 6.54 2.93 17.82
N LEU A 18 5.75 2.92 16.73
CA LEU A 18 5.04 4.14 16.27
C LEU A 18 3.51 4.11 16.44
N ARG A 19 2.91 2.97 16.81
CA ARG A 19 1.72 2.86 17.69
C ARG A 19 1.43 1.37 17.92
N PRO A 20 1.17 0.91 19.17
CA PRO A 20 1.12 -0.52 19.50
C PRO A 20 0.01 -1.35 18.85
N GLU A 21 -1.02 -0.75 18.24
CA GLU A 21 -2.29 -1.47 17.97
C GLU A 21 -2.69 -1.59 16.50
N ALA A 22 -1.89 -1.08 15.55
CA ALA A 22 -2.22 -1.14 14.13
C ALA A 22 -1.98 -2.52 13.46
N TYR A 23 -1.38 -3.50 14.16
CA TYR A 23 -1.16 -4.87 13.65
C TYR A 23 -1.21 -5.94 14.76
N PRO A 24 -2.21 -6.85 14.77
CA PRO A 24 -2.40 -7.85 15.83
C PRO A 24 -1.47 -9.08 15.75
N SER A 25 -0.19 -8.90 15.38
CA SER A 25 0.80 -9.99 15.38
C SER A 25 2.14 -9.67 16.06
N SER A 26 2.26 -8.52 16.74
CA SER A 26 3.47 -8.11 17.49
C SER A 26 3.62 -8.76 18.88
N ASN A 27 3.21 -10.02 19.04
CA ASN A 27 3.35 -10.75 20.30
C ASN A 27 4.77 -11.35 20.49
N LEU A 28 5.80 -10.55 20.20
CA LEU A 28 7.23 -10.88 20.43
C LEU A 28 7.83 -10.15 21.64
N SER A 29 7.01 -9.64 22.57
CA SER A 29 7.51 -9.10 23.85
C SER A 29 6.58 -9.43 25.03
N SER A 30 6.71 -10.65 25.57
CA SER A 30 6.55 -10.84 27.02
C SER A 30 7.55 -11.82 27.65
N ASP A 31 8.38 -12.55 26.89
CA ASP A 31 9.30 -13.55 27.47
C ASP A 31 10.66 -12.96 27.88
N ARG A 32 10.68 -11.82 28.60
CA ARG A 32 11.91 -11.29 29.24
C ARG A 32 12.36 -12.08 30.48
N LYS A 33 11.71 -13.19 30.84
CA LYS A 33 12.13 -14.04 31.98
C LYS A 33 11.79 -15.52 31.81
N LYS A 34 12.53 -16.27 30.97
CA LYS A 34 12.63 -17.73 31.11
C LYS A 34 14.07 -18.22 30.97
N PRO A 35 14.53 -19.15 31.84
CA PRO A 35 15.88 -19.70 31.76
C PRO A 35 16.03 -20.55 30.49
N ARG A 36 17.13 -20.32 29.76
CA ARG A 36 17.52 -21.02 28.54
C ARG A 36 17.50 -22.54 28.76
N ARG A 37 16.58 -23.24 28.09
CA ARG A 37 16.70 -24.68 27.83
C ARG A 37 17.37 -24.83 26.46
N SER A 38 18.56 -25.42 26.44
CA SER A 38 19.37 -25.63 25.23
C SER A 38 18.72 -26.66 24.31
N VAL A 39 18.03 -26.18 23.28
CA VAL A 39 17.72 -26.96 22.08
C VAL A 39 18.62 -26.43 20.98
N LEU A 40 19.43 -27.31 20.36
CA LEU A 40 20.24 -26.98 19.18
C LEU A 40 19.30 -26.53 18.05
N ALA A 41 19.20 -25.22 17.81
CA ALA A 41 18.67 -24.65 16.57
C ALA A 41 19.88 -24.15 15.77
N THR A 42 20.20 -24.83 14.67
CA THR A 42 21.40 -24.59 13.84
C THR A 42 21.21 -23.59 12.70
N SER A 43 20.12 -22.83 12.68
CA SER A 43 19.94 -21.72 11.72
C SER A 43 19.70 -20.41 12.47
N THR A 44 20.60 -19.45 12.32
CA THR A 44 20.36 -18.05 12.73
C THR A 44 19.09 -17.56 12.02
N PRO A 45 18.11 -16.96 12.73
CA PRO A 45 16.93 -16.40 12.08
C PRO A 45 17.34 -15.32 11.07
N CYS A 46 16.65 -15.28 9.93
CA CYS A 46 16.83 -14.30 8.86
C CYS A 46 15.60 -13.36 8.82
N PRO A 47 15.79 -12.04 8.72
CA PRO A 47 17.07 -11.31 8.69
C PRO A 47 17.81 -11.28 10.04
N LEU A 48 19.11 -10.97 10.01
CA LEU A 48 19.82 -10.52 11.20
C LEU A 48 19.46 -9.06 11.44
N ILE A 49 18.72 -8.80 12.52
CA ILE A 49 18.34 -7.44 12.93
C ILE A 49 19.30 -6.97 14.02
N THR A 50 19.93 -5.81 13.82
CA THR A 50 20.76 -5.13 14.80
C THR A 50 20.03 -3.90 15.30
N GLU A 51 19.70 -3.87 16.59
CA GLU A 51 19.02 -2.77 17.28
C GLU A 51 20.00 -2.08 18.25
N PRO A 52 19.78 -0.80 18.58
CA PRO A 52 20.56 -0.14 19.62
C PRO A 52 20.23 -0.70 21.00
N GLU A 53 21.22 -0.79 21.89
CA GLU A 53 20.97 -1.21 23.29
C GLU A 53 20.08 -0.22 24.05
N THR A 54 20.16 1.06 23.71
CA THR A 54 19.34 2.15 24.24
C THR A 54 18.94 3.11 23.14
N LEU A 55 17.70 3.58 23.18
CA LEU A 55 17.20 4.59 22.26
C LEU A 55 17.70 5.96 22.72
N SER A 56 18.80 6.40 22.12
CA SER A 56 19.36 7.74 22.33
C SER A 56 18.77 8.74 21.33
N SER A 57 19.23 10.00 21.37
CA SER A 57 18.83 11.00 20.36
C SER A 57 19.30 10.64 18.94
N SER A 58 20.22 9.69 18.77
CA SER A 58 20.58 9.14 17.46
C SER A 58 20.94 7.67 17.55
N PHE A 59 20.41 6.86 16.65
CA PHE A 59 20.67 5.42 16.61
C PHE A 59 20.43 4.85 15.22
N ILE A 60 20.92 3.62 15.00
CA ILE A 60 20.79 2.92 13.73
C ILE A 60 20.21 1.54 13.98
N ILE A 61 19.25 1.15 13.15
CA ILE A 61 18.74 -0.21 13.04
C ILE A 61 19.22 -0.76 11.69
N VAL A 62 19.76 -1.98 11.70
CA VAL A 62 20.23 -2.65 10.47
C VAL A 62 19.46 -3.96 10.31
N ILE A 63 18.85 -4.13 9.13
CA ILE A 63 18.20 -5.36 8.71
C ILE A 63 19.09 -6.00 7.64
N ASP A 64 19.80 -7.06 8.01
CA ASP A 64 20.84 -7.68 7.18
C ASP A 64 20.41 -9.08 6.70
N TYR A 65 20.23 -9.22 5.39
CA TYR A 65 19.93 -10.49 4.73
C TYR A 65 21.20 -11.16 4.15
N GLY A 66 22.37 -10.57 4.35
CA GLY A 66 23.65 -11.04 3.84
C GLY A 66 23.63 -11.21 2.32
N THR A 67 24.17 -12.33 1.84
CA THR A 67 24.17 -12.70 0.41
C THR A 67 22.81 -13.26 -0.06
N GLY A 68 21.83 -13.37 0.83
CA GLY A 68 20.49 -13.84 0.52
C GLY A 68 19.99 -14.92 1.46
N CYS A 69 18.84 -14.73 2.08
CA CYS A 69 18.15 -15.71 2.93
C CYS A 69 16.63 -15.60 2.79
N VAL A 70 15.93 -16.61 3.31
CA VAL A 70 14.46 -16.63 3.35
C VAL A 70 14.03 -15.87 4.59
N ASP A 71 13.27 -14.81 4.40
CA ASP A 71 12.75 -14.00 5.49
C ASP A 71 11.75 -14.82 6.31
N SER A 72 11.94 -14.81 7.63
CA SER A 72 11.08 -15.51 8.57
C SER A 72 9.68 -14.91 8.70
N PHE A 73 9.47 -13.66 8.27
CA PHE A 73 8.19 -12.97 8.35
C PHE A 73 7.19 -13.46 7.28
N ASP A 74 7.62 -13.55 6.02
CA ASP A 74 6.72 -13.85 4.89
C ASP A 74 7.24 -14.96 3.94
N GLY A 75 8.39 -15.56 4.24
CA GLY A 75 9.00 -16.60 3.40
C GLY A 75 9.63 -16.08 2.11
N SER A 76 9.67 -14.78 1.88
CA SER A 76 10.28 -14.20 0.68
C SER A 76 11.80 -14.30 0.73
N ARG A 77 12.43 -14.63 -0.41
CA ARG A 77 13.90 -14.62 -0.51
C ARG A 77 14.39 -13.19 -0.70
N ARG A 78 15.15 -12.70 0.27
CA ARG A 78 15.73 -11.34 0.30
C ARG A 78 17.24 -11.39 0.44
N GLY A 79 17.94 -10.37 -0.05
CA GLY A 79 19.40 -10.24 0.07
C GLY A 79 19.82 -8.78 0.25
N GLY A 80 21.06 -8.53 0.68
CA GLY A 80 21.57 -7.19 0.95
C GLY A 80 21.13 -6.65 2.31
N LYS A 81 21.15 -5.31 2.47
CA LYS A 81 20.86 -4.64 3.74
C LYS A 81 19.90 -3.47 3.59
N ILE A 82 19.11 -3.25 4.63
CA ILE A 82 18.36 -2.02 4.86
C ILE A 82 18.91 -1.39 6.13
N THR A 83 19.30 -0.12 6.05
CA THR A 83 19.73 0.68 7.20
C THR A 83 18.67 1.72 7.49
N VAL A 84 18.21 1.75 8.74
CA VAL A 84 17.32 2.79 9.26
C VAL A 84 18.11 3.63 10.24
N ALA A 85 18.41 4.88 9.89
CA ALA A 85 19.10 5.80 10.77
C ALA A 85 18.12 6.81 11.33
N VAL A 86 18.09 6.93 12.66
CA VAL A 86 17.25 7.87 13.40
C VAL A 86 18.16 8.94 14.01
N THR A 87 17.83 10.20 13.83
CA THR A 87 18.57 11.35 14.35
C THR A 87 17.64 12.38 14.97
N GLU A 88 18.16 13.15 15.93
CA GLU A 88 17.40 14.16 16.67
C GLU A 88 16.10 13.60 17.31
N ALA A 89 16.16 12.33 17.72
CA ALA A 89 15.01 11.66 18.31
C ALA A 89 14.70 12.20 19.70
N THR A 90 13.43 12.49 19.93
CA THR A 90 12.85 12.58 21.27
C THR A 90 11.94 11.38 21.47
N VAL A 91 12.10 10.68 22.60
CA VAL A 91 11.30 9.49 22.94
C VAL A 91 10.49 9.73 24.21
N ASP A 92 9.29 9.14 24.28
CA ASP A 92 8.47 9.14 25.50
C ASP A 92 8.90 8.06 26.50
N SER A 93 8.21 7.97 27.63
CA SER A 93 8.49 6.96 28.67
C SER A 93 8.16 5.52 28.27
N ALA A 94 7.48 5.32 27.15
CA ALA A 94 7.21 4.01 26.55
C ALA A 94 8.18 3.71 25.38
N ASP A 95 9.21 4.54 25.18
CA ASP A 95 10.15 4.55 24.07
C ASP A 95 9.51 4.73 22.68
N ASN A 96 8.37 5.41 22.58
CA ASN A 96 7.85 5.85 21.28
C ASN A 96 8.58 7.11 20.83
N ILE A 97 8.89 7.20 19.55
CA ILE A 97 9.48 8.42 18.97
C ILE A 97 8.39 9.49 18.86
N ILE A 98 8.57 10.62 19.55
CA ILE A 98 7.65 11.77 19.52
C ILE A 98 8.08 12.78 18.46
N SER A 99 9.38 12.87 18.19
CA SER A 99 9.93 13.74 17.14
C SER A 99 11.28 13.21 16.67
N GLY A 100 11.68 13.57 15.45
CA GLY A 100 13.01 13.27 14.93
C GLY A 100 13.00 13.00 13.42
N PHE A 101 14.17 12.68 12.89
CA PHE A 101 14.36 12.31 11.49
C PHE A 101 14.72 10.84 11.38
N ILE A 102 14.06 10.14 10.46
CA ILE A 102 14.30 8.74 10.15
C ILE A 102 14.69 8.68 8.68
N THR A 103 15.79 8.02 8.36
CA THR A 103 16.27 7.85 6.99
C THR A 103 16.45 6.38 6.66
N LEU A 104 16.08 6.01 5.45
CA LEU A 104 16.16 4.66 4.90
C LEU A 104 17.23 4.61 3.82
N ALA A 105 18.16 3.67 3.95
CA ALA A 105 19.18 3.40 2.95
C ALA A 105 19.21 1.92 2.58
N PHE A 106 19.30 1.63 1.28
CA PHE A 106 19.39 0.29 0.74
C PHE A 106 20.81 0.00 0.27
N THR A 107 21.39 -1.11 0.71
CA THR A 107 22.71 -1.58 0.26
C THR A 107 22.55 -2.93 -0.43
N SER A 108 22.55 -2.91 -1.77
CA SER A 108 22.35 -4.12 -2.60
C SER A 108 21.09 -4.90 -2.21
N TYR A 109 20.03 -4.22 -1.76
CA TYR A 109 18.82 -4.87 -1.29
C TYR A 109 18.06 -5.50 -2.46
N THR A 110 17.66 -6.76 -2.29
CA THR A 110 17.00 -7.56 -3.33
C THR A 110 15.82 -8.34 -2.76
N VAL A 111 14.81 -8.54 -3.59
CA VAL A 111 13.69 -9.46 -3.34
C VAL A 111 13.51 -10.32 -4.59
N GLY A 112 13.77 -11.62 -4.49
CA GLY A 112 13.85 -12.49 -5.67
C GLY A 112 14.91 -12.03 -6.67
N GLN A 113 14.51 -11.72 -7.90
CA GLN A 113 15.38 -11.17 -8.95
C GLN A 113 15.38 -9.64 -9.01
N ASN A 114 14.58 -8.99 -8.17
CA ASN A 114 14.39 -7.56 -8.21
C ASN A 114 15.37 -6.86 -7.28
N THR A 115 15.97 -5.77 -7.74
CA THR A 115 16.87 -4.92 -6.94
C THR A 115 16.18 -3.64 -6.55
N PHE A 116 16.31 -3.25 -5.29
CA PHE A 116 15.72 -2.04 -4.73
C PHE A 116 16.83 -1.06 -4.35
N GLY A 117 16.55 0.23 -4.57
CA GLY A 117 17.47 1.31 -4.23
C GLY A 117 16.73 2.62 -4.00
N GLY A 118 17.51 3.69 -3.82
CA GLY A 118 17.00 5.02 -3.54
C GLY A 118 17.12 5.38 -2.05
N SER A 119 16.34 6.37 -1.64
CA SER A 119 16.33 6.92 -0.28
C SER A 119 14.91 7.23 0.17
N GLY A 120 14.66 7.09 1.46
CA GLY A 120 13.44 7.55 2.10
C GLY A 120 13.75 8.34 3.36
N SER A 121 13.01 9.40 3.62
CA SER A 121 13.13 10.22 4.81
C SER A 121 11.75 10.42 5.42
N ILE A 122 11.64 10.24 6.73
CA ILE A 122 10.46 10.54 7.52
C ILE A 122 10.88 11.57 8.57
N HIS A 123 10.14 12.67 8.65
CA HIS A 123 10.31 13.66 9.69
C HIS A 123 9.08 13.64 10.59
N VAL A 124 9.27 13.10 11.79
CA VAL A 124 8.25 13.04 12.85
C VAL A 124 8.26 14.39 13.56
N THR A 125 7.14 15.11 13.49
CA THR A 125 7.01 16.45 14.07
C THR A 125 6.26 16.43 15.41
N SER A 126 5.41 15.42 15.62
CA SER A 126 4.74 15.14 16.89
C SER A 126 4.36 13.67 16.99
N SER A 127 3.80 13.26 18.13
CA SER A 127 3.20 11.93 18.30
C SER A 127 2.01 11.63 17.38
N THR A 128 1.51 12.64 16.65
CA THR A 128 0.35 12.53 15.76
C THR A 128 0.60 13.07 14.36
N SER A 129 1.81 13.52 14.03
CA SER A 129 2.10 14.09 12.72
C SER A 129 3.52 13.81 12.26
N GLU A 130 3.63 13.51 10.97
CA GLU A 130 4.89 13.28 10.29
C GLU A 130 4.81 13.67 8.81
N SER A 131 5.97 13.77 8.16
CA SER A 131 6.09 14.01 6.73
C SER A 131 7.08 13.07 6.09
N TRP A 132 6.79 12.61 4.87
CA TRP A 132 7.59 11.65 4.15
C TRP A 132 8.15 12.28 2.87
N ASP A 133 9.41 11.99 2.58
CA ASP A 133 10.07 12.28 1.30
C ASP A 133 10.74 11.00 0.82
N MET A 134 10.20 10.43 -0.26
CA MET A 134 10.60 9.12 -0.78
C MET A 134 11.08 9.26 -2.22
N SER A 135 12.22 8.65 -2.52
CA SER A 135 12.75 8.49 -3.87
C SER A 135 13.28 7.07 -4.01
N LEU A 136 12.44 6.16 -4.51
CA LEU A 136 12.70 4.73 -4.56
C LEU A 136 12.85 4.26 -5.99
N THR A 137 13.69 3.24 -6.19
CA THR A 137 13.88 2.58 -7.48
C THR A 137 13.73 1.08 -7.33
N LEU A 138 13.08 0.47 -8.31
CA LEU A 138 12.95 -0.98 -8.46
C LEU A 138 13.46 -1.37 -9.84
N SER A 139 14.56 -2.12 -9.86
CA SER A 139 15.11 -2.70 -11.08
C SER A 139 14.70 -4.16 -11.17
N LYS A 140 13.82 -4.48 -12.12
CA LYS A 140 13.45 -5.83 -12.54
C LYS A 140 14.31 -6.25 -13.74
N PRO A 141 14.39 -7.54 -14.10
CA PRO A 141 15.15 -7.99 -15.26
C PRO A 141 14.77 -7.31 -16.59
N THR A 142 13.51 -6.91 -16.75
CA THR A 142 12.97 -6.36 -18.00
C THR A 142 12.55 -4.89 -17.90
N GLU A 143 12.61 -4.28 -16.71
CA GLU A 143 11.99 -2.99 -16.47
C GLU A 143 12.59 -2.33 -15.22
N THR A 144 12.88 -1.05 -15.31
CA THR A 144 13.16 -0.22 -14.14
C THR A 144 11.94 0.66 -13.87
N GLN A 145 11.53 0.67 -12.61
CA GLN A 145 10.47 1.51 -12.08
C GLN A 145 11.05 2.47 -11.05
N ALA A 146 10.50 3.68 -10.96
CA ALA A 146 10.86 4.64 -9.91
C ALA A 146 9.60 5.23 -9.28
N LEU A 147 9.70 5.59 -8.00
CA LEU A 147 8.66 6.27 -7.26
C LEU A 147 9.29 7.47 -6.54
N VAL A 148 8.81 8.66 -6.85
CA VAL A 148 9.12 9.87 -6.09
C VAL A 148 7.83 10.33 -5.43
N PHE A 149 7.83 10.57 -4.12
CA PHE A 149 6.62 10.88 -3.38
C PHE A 149 6.92 11.76 -2.17
N ARG A 150 6.05 12.74 -1.94
CA ARG A 150 6.05 13.55 -0.72
C ARG A 150 4.66 13.53 -0.08
N SER A 151 4.62 13.38 1.23
CA SER A 151 3.37 13.46 1.99
C SER A 151 3.51 14.06 3.36
N THR A 152 2.36 14.42 3.90
CA THR A 152 2.11 14.60 5.33
C THR A 152 1.14 13.54 5.79
N VAL A 153 1.41 12.99 6.97
CA VAL A 153 0.52 12.05 7.65
C VAL A 153 0.13 12.69 8.98
N SER A 154 -1.16 12.61 9.30
CA SER A 154 -1.70 13.02 10.59
C SER A 154 -2.60 11.93 11.16
N TYR A 155 -2.66 11.85 12.47
CA TYR A 155 -3.56 10.96 13.18
C TYR A 155 -4.47 11.72 14.13
N ASN A 156 -5.72 11.30 14.18
CA ASN A 156 -6.70 11.83 15.11
C ASN A 156 -7.07 10.77 16.16
N ASP A 157 -6.55 10.94 17.37
CA ASP A 157 -6.81 10.03 18.50
C ASP A 157 -8.29 9.90 18.88
N SER A 158 -9.15 10.87 18.51
CA SER A 158 -10.59 10.83 18.85
C SER A 158 -11.42 10.02 17.85
N THR A 159 -10.87 9.75 16.66
CA THR A 159 -11.57 9.05 15.58
C THR A 159 -10.83 7.84 15.06
N ASP A 160 -9.61 7.58 15.56
CA ASP A 160 -8.67 6.56 15.08
C ASP A 160 -8.28 6.68 13.61
N LEU A 161 -8.47 7.87 13.04
CA LEU A 161 -8.22 8.10 11.63
C LEU A 161 -6.79 8.56 11.39
N GLU A 162 -6.09 7.83 10.54
CA GLU A 162 -4.87 8.30 9.88
C GLU A 162 -5.25 8.96 8.55
N THR A 163 -4.76 10.17 8.31
CA THR A 163 -5.01 10.94 7.08
C THR A 163 -3.69 11.22 6.37
N VAL A 164 -3.63 10.85 5.10
CA VAL A 164 -2.48 11.07 4.22
C VAL A 164 -2.82 12.07 3.14
N ASN A 165 -2.02 13.14 3.07
CA ASN A 165 -2.05 14.12 1.99
C ASN A 165 -0.69 14.13 1.31
N GLY A 166 -0.66 14.07 -0.02
CA GLY A 166 0.63 13.99 -0.71
C GLY A 166 0.52 13.92 -2.22
N SER A 167 1.67 13.93 -2.87
CA SER A 167 1.75 13.77 -4.32
C SER A 167 3.11 13.22 -4.72
N GLY A 168 3.15 12.66 -5.92
CA GLY A 168 4.35 12.05 -6.43
C GLY A 168 4.24 11.68 -7.89
N THR A 169 5.28 11.04 -8.38
CA THR A 169 5.36 10.50 -9.73
C THR A 169 5.87 9.08 -9.65
N PHE A 170 5.12 8.16 -10.24
CA PHE A 170 5.57 6.82 -10.57
C PHE A 170 6.09 6.81 -12.00
N ILE A 171 7.25 6.21 -12.24
CA ILE A 171 7.85 6.12 -13.56
C ILE A 171 8.02 4.66 -13.90
N SER A 172 7.46 4.25 -15.04
CA SER A 172 7.71 2.94 -15.65
C SER A 172 8.31 3.14 -17.04
N SER A 173 9.27 2.30 -17.43
CA SER A 173 9.78 2.32 -18.80
C SER A 173 8.76 1.87 -19.85
N LYS A 174 7.62 1.28 -19.44
CA LYS A 174 6.54 0.85 -20.33
C LYS A 174 5.43 1.88 -20.47
N GLU A 175 5.03 2.51 -19.36
CA GLU A 175 3.86 3.39 -19.30
C GLU A 175 4.24 4.89 -19.28
N GLY A 176 5.52 5.21 -19.10
CA GLY A 176 5.97 6.58 -18.89
C GLY A 176 5.70 7.08 -17.46
N PRO A 177 5.83 8.40 -17.21
CA PRO A 177 5.53 8.98 -15.91
C PRO A 177 4.01 9.06 -15.68
N ILE A 178 3.59 8.60 -14.50
CA ILE A 178 2.24 8.70 -13.97
C ILE A 178 2.33 9.53 -12.69
N ASP A 179 1.78 10.73 -12.74
CA ASP A 179 1.66 11.57 -11.55
C ASP A 179 0.50 11.07 -10.70
N PHE A 180 0.63 11.19 -9.39
CA PHE A 180 -0.44 10.87 -8.48
C PHE A 180 -0.57 11.90 -7.35
N SER A 181 -1.78 12.06 -6.85
CA SER A 181 -2.08 12.84 -5.65
C SER A 181 -2.99 12.06 -4.70
N LEU A 182 -2.75 12.25 -3.41
CA LEU A 182 -3.54 11.74 -2.30
C LEU A 182 -4.17 12.94 -1.62
N ASN A 183 -5.50 13.00 -1.59
CA ASN A 183 -6.23 14.10 -0.97
C ASN A 183 -7.11 13.54 0.13
N ASP A 184 -6.76 13.87 1.36
CA ASP A 184 -7.38 13.40 2.60
C ASP A 184 -7.60 11.88 2.62
N LEU A 185 -6.60 11.13 2.12
CA LEU A 185 -6.70 9.68 2.04
C LEU A 185 -6.70 9.09 3.45
N GLN A 186 -7.81 8.50 3.85
CA GLN A 186 -8.06 8.10 5.25
C GLN A 186 -7.99 6.59 5.44
N TYR A 187 -7.37 6.19 6.55
CA TYR A 187 -7.30 4.81 7.01
C TYR A 187 -7.76 4.70 8.46
N ASP A 188 -8.30 3.53 8.79
CA ASP A 188 -8.74 3.16 10.14
C ASP A 188 -8.14 1.81 10.49
N PHE A 189 -7.03 1.86 11.23
CA PHE A 189 -6.24 0.71 11.63
C PHE A 189 -6.45 0.30 13.09
N VAL A 190 -7.13 1.14 13.87
CA VAL A 190 -7.25 0.98 15.32
C VAL A 190 -8.71 1.03 15.71
N THR A 191 -9.15 0.09 16.53
CA THR A 191 -10.58 -0.03 16.88
C THR A 191 -10.92 0.54 18.25
N THR A 192 -10.16 1.53 18.74
CA THR A 192 -10.40 2.10 20.07
C THR A 192 -11.65 2.96 20.10
N HIS A 193 -11.99 3.59 18.98
CA HIS A 193 -13.11 4.50 18.79
C HIS A 193 -14.06 4.04 17.68
N THR A 194 -13.61 3.20 16.76
CA THR A 194 -14.43 2.64 15.67
C THR A 194 -14.46 1.10 15.74
N PRO A 195 -15.59 0.45 15.38
CA PRO A 195 -15.63 -1.02 15.30
C PRO A 195 -15.09 -1.56 13.96
N LEU A 196 -14.61 -0.69 13.06
CA LEU A 196 -14.24 -1.03 11.70
C LEU A 196 -12.72 -1.12 11.59
N THR A 197 -12.17 -2.32 11.44
CA THR A 197 -10.79 -2.47 10.96
C THR A 197 -10.81 -2.63 9.44
N CYS A 198 -10.28 -1.66 8.71
CA CYS A 198 -10.21 -1.71 7.24
C CYS A 198 -8.77 -1.52 6.78
N PRO A 199 -8.14 -2.54 6.15
CA PRO A 199 -6.77 -2.40 5.62
C PRO A 199 -6.70 -1.51 4.36
N ASN A 200 -7.86 -1.13 3.83
CA ASN A 200 -8.01 -0.30 2.64
C ASN A 200 -8.43 1.13 3.02
N PRO A 201 -8.25 2.11 2.12
CA PRO A 201 -8.70 3.47 2.41
C PRO A 201 -10.22 3.50 2.61
N ILE A 202 -10.66 4.28 3.59
CA ILE A 202 -12.07 4.43 3.98
C ILE A 202 -12.64 5.82 3.66
N GLY A 203 -11.78 6.75 3.24
CA GLY A 203 -12.12 8.13 2.92
C GLY A 203 -11.06 8.80 2.05
N GLY A 204 -11.42 9.96 1.50
CA GLY A 204 -10.53 10.75 0.64
C GLY A 204 -10.47 10.25 -0.79
N SER A 205 -9.40 10.64 -1.50
CA SER A 205 -9.21 10.26 -2.91
C SER A 205 -7.75 10.04 -3.29
N VAL A 206 -7.57 9.20 -4.31
CA VAL A 206 -6.32 9.06 -5.06
C VAL A 206 -6.59 9.47 -6.49
N THR A 207 -5.84 10.43 -7.01
CA THR A 207 -5.87 10.77 -8.44
C THR A 207 -4.59 10.31 -9.09
N LEU A 208 -4.70 9.65 -10.24
CA LEU A 208 -3.62 9.29 -11.14
C LEU A 208 -3.78 10.10 -12.42
N SER A 209 -2.69 10.63 -12.95
CA SER A 209 -2.70 11.39 -14.19
C SER A 209 -1.49 11.12 -15.06
N THR A 210 -1.73 10.98 -16.35
CA THR A 210 -0.72 11.04 -17.41
C THR A 210 -0.91 12.36 -18.19
N SER A 211 -0.14 12.57 -19.25
CA SER A 211 -0.33 13.74 -20.13
C SER A 211 -1.71 13.81 -20.79
N SER A 212 -2.44 12.69 -20.91
CA SER A 212 -3.69 12.63 -21.68
C SER A 212 -4.87 11.98 -20.96
N ARG A 213 -4.64 11.33 -19.81
CA ARG A 213 -5.66 10.57 -19.09
C ARG A 213 -5.59 10.88 -17.60
N ARG A 214 -6.75 10.85 -16.95
CA ARG A 214 -6.91 10.96 -15.51
C ARG A 214 -7.80 9.84 -15.00
N ALA A 215 -7.41 9.24 -13.89
CA ALA A 215 -8.23 8.33 -13.12
C ALA A 215 -8.32 8.85 -11.68
N THR A 216 -9.53 8.92 -11.12
CA THR A 216 -9.74 9.33 -9.73
C THR A 216 -10.49 8.24 -9.00
N LEU A 217 -9.89 7.73 -7.93
CA LEU A 217 -10.48 6.81 -6.97
C LEU A 217 -10.96 7.63 -5.77
N THR A 218 -12.25 7.56 -5.47
CA THR A 218 -12.85 8.20 -4.29
C THR A 218 -13.31 7.12 -3.32
N PHE A 219 -12.89 7.26 -2.07
CA PHE A 219 -13.16 6.30 -1.00
C PHE A 219 -14.22 6.83 -0.05
N GLY A 220 -15.02 5.90 0.47
CA GLY A 220 -16.05 6.19 1.46
C GLY A 220 -16.56 4.90 2.07
N ILE A 221 -16.90 4.95 3.36
CA ILE A 221 -17.55 3.85 4.09
C ILE A 221 -19.00 3.58 3.67
N GLN A 222 -19.60 4.49 2.88
CA GLN A 222 -20.89 4.21 2.25
C GLN A 222 -20.72 3.15 1.15
N THR A 223 -21.79 2.42 0.83
CA THR A 223 -21.81 1.33 -0.18
C THR A 223 -20.93 1.69 -1.39
N PRO A 224 -19.88 0.90 -1.68
CA PRO A 224 -19.76 -0.54 -1.43
C PRO A 224 -19.10 -0.93 -0.10
N GLY A 225 -18.66 0.03 0.72
CA GLY A 225 -17.96 -0.24 1.98
C GLY A 225 -16.45 -0.42 1.83
N CYS A 226 -15.79 -0.89 2.90
CA CYS A 226 -14.34 -1.10 2.96
C CYS A 226 -13.83 -1.97 1.81
N GLY A 227 -12.68 -1.60 1.22
CA GLY A 227 -12.06 -2.36 0.14
C GLY A 227 -12.68 -2.13 -1.23
N SER A 228 -13.42 -1.04 -1.41
CA SER A 228 -13.90 -0.58 -2.71
C SER A 228 -13.75 0.94 -2.86
N ALA A 229 -13.79 1.41 -4.10
CA ALA A 229 -13.74 2.82 -4.45
C ALA A 229 -14.68 3.14 -5.61
N PHE A 230 -15.09 4.40 -5.72
CA PHE A 230 -15.67 4.94 -6.94
C PHE A 230 -14.54 5.39 -7.86
N LEU A 231 -14.46 4.80 -9.05
CA LEU A 231 -13.50 5.16 -10.08
C LEU A 231 -14.18 6.07 -11.12
N SER A 232 -13.65 7.27 -11.29
CA SER A 232 -13.96 8.17 -12.41
C SER A 232 -12.78 8.22 -13.38
N LEU A 233 -13.06 8.01 -14.67
CA LEU A 233 -12.09 8.17 -15.75
C LEU A 233 -12.36 9.46 -16.50
N ASP A 234 -11.36 10.35 -16.58
CA ASP A 234 -11.43 11.62 -17.30
C ASP A 234 -12.63 12.53 -16.91
N GLY A 235 -13.10 12.42 -15.65
CA GLY A 235 -14.28 13.13 -15.16
C GLY A 235 -15.62 12.56 -15.65
N GLY A 236 -15.59 11.36 -16.22
CA GLY A 236 -16.77 10.59 -16.59
C GLY A 236 -17.54 10.05 -15.38
N ALA A 237 -18.60 9.29 -15.68
CA ALA A 237 -19.43 8.68 -14.65
C ALA A 237 -18.64 7.69 -13.78
N ASP A 238 -18.98 7.68 -12.49
CA ASP A 238 -18.36 6.79 -11.52
C ASP A 238 -18.80 5.35 -11.75
N PHE A 239 -17.86 4.42 -11.60
CA PHE A 239 -18.15 3.00 -11.44
C PHE A 239 -17.42 2.44 -10.23
N ILE A 240 -18.01 1.42 -9.62
CA ILE A 240 -17.45 0.80 -8.43
C ILE A 240 -16.33 -0.16 -8.85
N VAL A 241 -15.19 -0.04 -8.18
CA VAL A 241 -14.07 -0.98 -8.27
C VAL A 241 -13.76 -1.57 -6.90
N SER A 242 -13.40 -2.85 -6.88
CA SER A 242 -12.91 -3.53 -5.69
C SER A 242 -11.39 -3.44 -5.63
N MET A 243 -10.87 -3.16 -4.43
CA MET A 243 -9.45 -3.10 -4.13
C MET A 243 -8.98 -4.52 -3.77
N GLU A 244 -8.86 -5.39 -4.78
CA GLU A 244 -8.21 -6.69 -4.59
C GLU A 244 -6.69 -6.51 -4.63
N GLU A 245 -5.95 -7.29 -3.85
CA GLU A 245 -4.49 -7.29 -3.96
C GLU A 245 -4.10 -7.71 -5.38
N ALA A 246 -3.35 -6.86 -6.09
CA ALA A 246 -2.72 -7.24 -7.33
C ALA A 246 -1.73 -8.38 -7.02
N SER A 247 -2.11 -9.62 -7.32
CA SER A 247 -1.22 -10.76 -7.27
C SER A 247 -0.23 -10.65 -8.43
N ASP A 248 1.08 -10.73 -8.12
CA ASP A 248 2.14 -10.92 -9.12
C ASP A 248 2.18 -12.39 -9.64
N ASP A 249 1.25 -13.24 -9.17
CA ASP A 249 0.97 -14.55 -9.75
C ASP A 249 -0.10 -14.37 -10.84
N PRO A 250 0.22 -14.58 -12.14
CA PRO A 250 -0.82 -14.82 -13.12
C PRO A 250 -1.37 -16.20 -12.82
N GLY A 251 -2.23 -16.30 -11.79
CA GLY A 251 -2.99 -17.50 -11.53
C GLY A 251 -3.60 -17.98 -12.85
N PRO A 252 -3.76 -19.30 -13.06
CA PRO A 252 -4.20 -19.80 -14.34
C PRO A 252 -5.62 -19.28 -14.63
N GLY A 253 -5.71 -18.22 -15.45
CA GLY A 253 -6.95 -17.70 -16.00
C GLY A 253 -7.49 -16.39 -15.40
N VAL A 254 -6.69 -15.35 -15.21
CA VAL A 254 -7.26 -13.98 -15.26
C VAL A 254 -7.48 -13.63 -16.73
N PRO A 255 -8.73 -13.43 -17.22
CA PRO A 255 -8.93 -12.96 -18.57
C PRO A 255 -8.54 -11.47 -18.65
N ASP A 256 -7.47 -11.21 -19.40
CA ASP A 256 -6.76 -9.94 -19.59
C ASP A 256 -7.55 -8.80 -20.27
N SER A 257 -8.88 -8.81 -20.24
CA SER A 257 -9.65 -7.67 -20.71
C SER A 257 -11.06 -7.71 -20.18
N VAL A 258 -11.45 -6.67 -19.43
CA VAL A 258 -12.87 -6.32 -19.32
C VAL A 258 -13.39 -6.14 -20.75
N PRO A 259 -14.38 -6.93 -21.19
CA PRO A 259 -14.91 -6.81 -22.55
C PRO A 259 -15.48 -5.40 -22.75
N PRO A 260 -15.23 -4.73 -23.89
CA PRO A 260 -15.75 -3.39 -24.13
C PRO A 260 -17.29 -3.37 -24.08
N ALA A 261 -17.87 -2.22 -23.76
CA ALA A 261 -19.33 -2.09 -23.70
C ALA A 261 -19.99 -2.52 -25.02
N PRO A 262 -21.12 -3.27 -24.99
CA PRO A 262 -21.82 -3.69 -26.20
C PRO A 262 -22.30 -2.49 -27.02
N THR A 263 -22.12 -2.53 -28.33
CA THR A 263 -22.56 -1.49 -29.26
C THR A 263 -23.79 -1.93 -30.04
N GLY A 264 -24.50 -0.98 -30.67
CA GLY A 264 -25.63 -1.29 -31.54
C GLY A 264 -26.87 -1.79 -30.80
N LEU A 265 -27.07 -1.38 -29.54
CA LEU A 265 -28.28 -1.71 -28.79
C LEU A 265 -29.52 -1.18 -29.54
N SER A 266 -30.39 -2.11 -29.91
CA SER A 266 -31.70 -1.86 -30.51
C SER A 266 -32.75 -2.62 -29.71
N VAL A 267 -33.91 -1.99 -29.52
CA VAL A 267 -34.99 -2.55 -28.71
C VAL A 267 -36.27 -2.52 -29.52
N THR A 268 -36.89 -3.68 -29.71
CA THR A 268 -38.17 -3.83 -30.40
C THR A 268 -39.20 -4.43 -29.45
N SER A 269 -40.44 -3.94 -29.54
CA SER A 269 -41.59 -4.53 -28.86
C SER A 269 -42.25 -5.53 -29.81
N GLU A 270 -42.35 -6.79 -29.41
CA GLU A 270 -43.03 -7.83 -30.17
C GLU A 270 -43.85 -8.72 -29.22
N ASN A 271 -45.14 -8.90 -29.51
CA ASN A 271 -46.06 -9.76 -28.74
C ASN A 271 -46.07 -9.51 -27.22
N GLY A 272 -45.94 -8.24 -26.80
CA GLY A 272 -45.92 -7.87 -25.38
C GLY A 272 -44.60 -8.14 -24.66
N GLN A 273 -43.55 -8.52 -25.39
CA GLN A 273 -42.20 -8.69 -24.89
C GLN A 273 -41.27 -7.62 -25.47
N ILE A 274 -40.26 -7.25 -24.68
CA ILE A 274 -39.18 -6.38 -25.11
C ILE A 274 -38.04 -7.27 -25.59
N VAL A 275 -37.72 -7.18 -26.88
CA VAL A 275 -36.58 -7.87 -27.47
C VAL A 275 -35.46 -6.84 -27.63
N ALA A 276 -34.40 -6.99 -26.84
CA ALA A 276 -33.19 -6.21 -26.96
C ALA A 276 -32.14 -6.99 -27.78
N ARG A 277 -31.51 -6.32 -28.75
CA ARG A 277 -30.44 -6.87 -29.61
C ARG A 277 -29.26 -5.92 -29.61
N TRP A 278 -28.05 -6.46 -29.58
CA TRP A 278 -26.80 -5.70 -29.64
C TRP A 278 -25.71 -6.53 -30.34
N ASN A 279 -24.60 -5.89 -30.70
CA ASN A 279 -23.45 -6.59 -31.26
C ASN A 279 -22.76 -7.41 -30.17
N PRO A 280 -22.48 -8.71 -30.40
CA PRO A 280 -21.77 -9.53 -29.42
C PRO A 280 -20.37 -8.97 -29.16
N VAL A 281 -19.95 -9.02 -27.90
CA VAL A 281 -18.63 -8.57 -27.47
C VAL A 281 -17.73 -9.79 -27.28
N GLU A 282 -16.57 -9.79 -27.95
CA GLU A 282 -15.57 -10.85 -27.78
C GLU A 282 -15.06 -10.86 -26.33
N GLY A 283 -15.05 -12.05 -25.71
CA GLY A 283 -14.68 -12.22 -24.29
C GLY A 283 -15.83 -12.02 -23.30
N ALA A 284 -17.02 -11.56 -23.72
CA ALA A 284 -18.17 -11.43 -22.81
C ALA A 284 -18.84 -12.80 -22.55
N THR A 285 -18.86 -13.22 -21.29
CA THR A 285 -19.50 -14.48 -20.84
C THR A 285 -20.96 -14.28 -20.40
N SER A 286 -21.35 -13.05 -20.07
CA SER A 286 -22.72 -12.67 -19.70
C SER A 286 -22.98 -11.20 -19.99
N TYR A 287 -24.25 -10.78 -19.95
CA TYR A 287 -24.68 -9.40 -20.11
C TYR A 287 -25.72 -9.05 -19.03
N ASN A 288 -25.57 -7.88 -18.40
CA ASN A 288 -26.56 -7.33 -17.49
C ASN A 288 -27.40 -6.27 -18.23
N LEU A 289 -28.73 -6.41 -18.21
CA LEU A 289 -29.64 -5.46 -18.84
C LEU A 289 -30.26 -4.54 -17.78
N TYR A 290 -30.02 -3.24 -17.89
CA TYR A 290 -30.57 -2.22 -17.00
C TYR A 290 -31.67 -1.44 -17.73
N LYS A 291 -32.77 -1.14 -17.02
CA LYS A 291 -33.84 -0.26 -17.51
C LYS A 291 -34.01 0.91 -16.56
N ALA A 292 -34.27 2.09 -17.12
CA ALA A 292 -34.66 3.27 -16.36
C ALA A 292 -35.99 3.80 -16.89
N THR A 293 -36.90 4.15 -15.99
CA THR A 293 -38.05 5.00 -16.32
C THR A 293 -37.62 6.45 -16.11
N LEU A 294 -37.37 7.17 -17.20
CA LEU A 294 -37.30 8.62 -17.14
C LEU A 294 -38.71 9.14 -16.80
N PHE A 295 -38.94 9.47 -15.53
CA PHE A 295 -39.95 10.46 -15.18
C PHE A 295 -39.33 11.81 -15.47
N GLY A 296 -39.80 12.48 -16.52
CA GLY A 296 -39.49 13.89 -16.79
C GLY A 296 -40.26 14.82 -15.88
#